data_AF-A0A1G3A5V4-F1
#
_entry.id   AF-A0A1G3A5V4-F1
#
_cell.length_a   1.000
_cell.length_b   1.000
_cell.length_c   1.000
_cell.angle_alpha   90.00
_cell.angle_beta   90.00
_cell.angle_gamma   90.00
#
_symmetry.space_group_name_H-M   'P 1'
#
loop_
_entity.id
_entity.type
_entity.pdbx_description
1 polymer ?
#
loop_
_entity_poly.entity_id
_entity_poly.type
_entity_poly.pdbx_seq_one_letter_code
_entity_poly.pdbx_strand_id
1 'polypeptide(L)'
;MLFLFGPLAILIQTACAGQVSDRYELAFSPYLGGSQFEHIRDICADSEGNVYGVWHDPLNAKNPHRNSWPDKSWFANAFRKSPKGGEGDFGVVKISADGRRCIWATYLTGSGKETGAGSVRVASDGSVYTETWTFSNDMPTTEGAYDRTHNGGADYYVARLTSDGSELIFGTYIGGSGEEIHSTHNLAIDELGNAYVSVWTPYGETAFAHPTWL
;
A
#
# COMPACT_ATOMS: atom_id res chain seq x y z
N MET A 1 30.90 2.04 10.22
CA MET A 1 30.98 1.23 8.98
C MET A 1 29.84 1.69 8.09
N LEU A 2 30.19 2.41 7.03
CA LEU A 2 29.27 3.11 6.13
C LEU A 2 28.83 2.12 5.04
N PHE A 3 27.54 1.82 4.91
CA PHE A 3 27.03 1.09 3.75
C PHE A 3 26.51 2.09 2.71
N LEU A 4 27.19 2.16 1.57
CA LEU A 4 26.79 2.82 0.33
C LEU A 4 26.11 1.76 -0.55
N PHE A 5 24.88 2.00 -1.06
CA PHE A 5 24.28 1.64 -2.37
C PHE A 5 22.73 1.81 -2.33
N GLY A 6 22.16 2.72 -3.15
CA GLY A 6 20.70 2.86 -3.53
C GLY A 6 19.74 3.74 -2.66
N PRO A 7 18.83 4.59 -3.21
CA PRO A 7 17.92 5.50 -2.44
C PRO A 7 16.51 4.88 -2.19
N LEU A 8 15.61 5.27 -1.25
CA LEU A 8 15.59 6.33 -0.22
C LEU A 8 14.65 5.97 0.98
N ALA A 9 15.01 6.61 2.11
CA ALA A 9 14.50 6.76 3.47
C ALA A 9 13.00 6.92 3.79
N ILE A 10 12.65 6.47 5.00
CA ILE A 10 11.66 7.12 5.87
C ILE A 10 12.36 8.21 6.68
N LEU A 11 11.84 9.44 6.59
CA LEU A 11 12.12 10.56 7.49
C LEU A 11 11.06 10.58 8.60
N ILE A 12 11.50 10.62 9.86
CA ILE A 12 10.62 10.67 11.03
C ILE A 12 10.54 12.08 11.57
N GLN A 13 9.32 12.48 11.93
CA GLN A 13 9.08 13.64 12.76
C GLN A 13 9.16 13.27 14.25
N THR A 14 9.85 14.09 15.04
CA THR A 14 10.09 13.86 16.46
C THR A 14 9.01 14.37 17.40
N ALA A 15 8.83 13.60 18.49
CA ALA A 15 8.66 13.94 19.91
C ALA A 15 8.07 15.34 20.25
N CYS A 16 7.10 15.48 21.15
CA CYS A 16 6.91 14.83 22.42
C CYS A 16 5.45 15.06 22.85
N ALA A 17 4.77 14.06 23.42
CA ALA A 17 3.67 14.36 24.31
C ALA A 17 4.25 15.04 25.57
N GLY A 18 4.49 16.36 25.53
CA GLY A 18 4.70 17.18 26.74
C GLY A 18 5.92 18.09 26.85
N GLN A 19 6.91 18.09 25.95
CA GLN A 19 8.00 19.08 25.98
C GLN A 19 8.35 19.60 24.59
N VAL A 20 8.06 20.89 24.38
CA VAL A 20 8.60 21.67 23.25
C VAL A 20 10.10 21.81 23.49
N SER A 21 10.89 20.99 22.80
CA SER A 21 12.33 21.17 22.66
C SER A 21 12.56 21.90 21.34
N ASP A 22 13.32 22.99 21.33
CA ASP A 22 13.70 23.76 20.12
C ASP A 22 14.63 22.99 19.15
N ARG A 23 14.71 21.67 19.32
CA ARG A 23 15.57 20.79 18.52
C ARG A 23 14.72 19.70 17.88
N TYR A 24 14.70 19.72 16.55
CA TYR A 24 14.36 18.55 15.75
C TYR A 24 15.48 17.53 15.93
N GLU A 25 15.14 16.33 16.39
CA GLU A 25 16.06 15.20 16.38
C GLU A 25 15.67 14.22 15.26
N LEU A 26 16.53 13.28 14.91
CA LEU A 26 16.15 12.17 14.05
C LEU A 26 15.81 10.99 14.97
N ALA A 27 14.53 10.63 15.10
CA ALA A 27 14.14 9.56 16.02
C ALA A 27 14.68 8.19 15.58
N PHE A 28 14.57 7.88 14.29
CA PHE A 28 15.13 6.69 13.67
C PHE A 28 15.30 6.92 12.15
N SER A 29 15.84 5.96 11.41
CA SER A 29 15.77 5.92 9.95
C SER A 29 15.98 4.45 9.58
N PRO A 30 14.92 3.65 9.55
CA PRO A 30 15.07 2.23 9.31
C PRO A 30 15.31 2.04 7.82
N TYR A 31 16.28 1.20 7.48
CA TYR A 31 16.40 0.73 6.11
C TYR A 31 15.29 -0.30 5.87
N LEU A 32 14.31 0.07 5.06
CA LEU A 32 13.23 -0.79 4.57
C LEU A 32 13.39 -0.91 3.06
N GLY A 33 14.23 -1.84 2.61
CA GLY A 33 14.48 -2.08 1.20
C GLY A 33 15.39 -3.28 0.97
N GLY A 34 15.41 -3.73 -0.28
CA GLY A 34 16.34 -4.73 -0.78
C GLY A 34 17.46 -4.05 -1.57
N SER A 35 18.17 -4.82 -2.37
CA SER A 35 19.26 -4.30 -3.19
C SER A 35 18.79 -3.57 -4.47
N GLN A 36 17.49 -3.29 -4.64
CA GLN A 36 16.94 -2.66 -5.85
C GLN A 36 16.21 -1.33 -5.58
N PHE A 37 15.39 -0.91 -6.54
CA PHE A 37 14.57 0.29 -6.49
C PHE A 37 13.25 -0.03 -5.80
N GLU A 38 13.30 -0.35 -4.51
CA GLU A 38 12.09 -0.45 -3.69
C GLU A 38 11.73 0.96 -3.19
N HIS A 39 10.45 1.31 -3.26
CA HIS A 39 9.99 2.62 -2.77
C HIS A 39 8.79 2.48 -1.86
N ILE A 40 8.84 3.20 -0.75
CA ILE A 40 7.67 3.57 0.02
C ILE A 40 7.17 4.89 -0.54
N ARG A 41 5.95 4.86 -1.08
CA ARG A 41 5.41 5.94 -1.93
C ARG A 41 4.39 6.82 -1.23
N ASP A 42 3.82 6.32 -0.14
CA ASP A 42 2.96 7.04 0.79
C ASP A 42 3.12 6.43 2.19
N ILE A 43 2.92 7.26 3.22
CA ILE A 43 2.92 6.84 4.62
C ILE A 43 1.79 7.53 5.39
N CYS A 44 1.34 6.89 6.46
CA CYS A 44 0.51 7.53 7.48
C CYS A 44 0.88 7.01 8.87
N ALA A 45 0.35 7.62 9.93
CA ALA A 45 0.54 7.16 11.29
C ALA A 45 -0.80 7.01 12.01
N ASP A 46 -0.89 6.04 12.91
CA ASP A 46 -2.03 5.94 13.85
C ASP A 46 -1.80 6.79 15.11
N SER A 47 -2.81 6.86 15.98
CA SER A 47 -2.77 7.63 17.23
C SER A 47 -1.76 7.11 18.26
N GLU A 48 -1.29 5.87 18.10
CA GLU A 48 -0.22 5.27 18.90
C GLU A 48 1.17 5.60 18.34
N GLY A 49 1.23 6.25 17.18
CA GLY A 49 2.46 6.62 16.48
C GLY A 49 3.03 5.52 15.59
N ASN A 50 2.36 4.37 15.43
CA ASN A 50 2.82 3.36 14.49
C ASN A 50 2.70 3.90 13.07
N VAL A 51 3.69 3.61 12.24
CA VAL A 51 3.77 4.12 10.86
C VAL A 51 3.36 3.05 9.89
N TYR A 52 2.49 3.39 8.95
CA TYR A 52 2.07 2.53 7.87
C TYR A 52 2.68 3.03 6.57
N GLY A 53 3.04 2.11 5.69
CA GLY A 53 3.55 2.43 4.37
C GLY A 53 3.08 1.44 3.33
N VAL A 54 2.95 1.91 2.10
CA VAL A 54 2.85 1.00 0.94
C VAL A 54 4.24 0.78 0.38
N TRP A 55 4.58 -0.45 0.02
CA TRP A 55 5.82 -0.74 -0.68
C TRP A 55 5.53 -1.35 -2.05
N HIS A 56 6.52 -1.24 -2.92
CA HIS A 56 6.51 -1.90 -4.20
C HIS A 56 7.90 -2.45 -4.54
N ASP A 57 7.92 -3.68 -5.03
CA ASP A 57 9.11 -4.37 -5.54
C ASP A 57 8.98 -4.50 -7.07
N PRO A 58 9.63 -3.65 -7.88
CA PRO A 58 9.57 -3.74 -9.33
C PRO A 58 10.32 -4.99 -9.82
N LEU A 59 9.60 -6.03 -10.22
CA LEU A 59 10.21 -7.26 -10.70
C LEU A 59 11.06 -7.02 -11.97
N ASN A 60 12.36 -7.28 -11.87
CA ASN A 60 13.22 -7.54 -13.02
C ASN A 60 13.67 -9.01 -12.99
N ALA A 61 13.24 -9.80 -13.98
CA ALA A 61 13.46 -11.25 -14.10
C ALA A 61 14.94 -11.72 -14.06
N LYS A 62 15.92 -10.81 -13.98
CA LYS A 62 17.35 -11.10 -13.87
C LYS A 62 17.94 -10.91 -12.47
N ASN A 63 17.13 -10.73 -11.43
CA ASN A 63 17.63 -10.33 -10.11
C ASN A 63 17.96 -11.51 -9.16
N PRO A 64 19.23 -11.70 -8.75
CA PRO A 64 19.61 -12.66 -7.70
C PRO A 64 19.17 -12.22 -6.27
N HIS A 65 18.74 -10.96 -6.10
CA HIS A 65 18.15 -10.26 -4.94
C HIS A 65 16.79 -10.75 -4.39
N ARG A 66 16.03 -11.51 -5.18
CA ARG A 66 14.58 -11.76 -5.03
C ARG A 66 14.10 -12.24 -3.65
N ASN A 67 14.98 -12.81 -2.83
CA ASN A 67 14.59 -13.59 -1.65
C ASN A 67 15.07 -13.01 -0.30
N SER A 68 15.72 -11.84 -0.28
CA SER A 68 16.27 -11.27 0.96
C SER A 68 15.40 -10.19 1.61
N TRP A 69 14.41 -9.67 0.90
CA TRP A 69 13.53 -8.62 1.41
C TRP A 69 12.13 -8.73 0.78
N PRO A 70 11.05 -8.42 1.51
CA PRO A 70 11.02 -8.15 2.95
C PRO A 70 11.27 -9.43 3.78
N ASP A 71 11.66 -9.27 5.06
CA ASP A 71 11.90 -10.41 5.95
C ASP A 71 10.62 -11.25 6.07
N LYS A 72 10.73 -12.55 5.81
CA LYS A 72 9.59 -13.48 5.80
C LYS A 72 8.84 -13.53 7.13
N SER A 73 9.51 -13.21 8.24
CA SER A 73 8.89 -13.15 9.57
C SER A 73 7.82 -12.07 9.69
N TRP A 74 7.90 -11.00 8.89
CA TRP A 74 6.92 -9.91 8.90
C TRP A 74 5.55 -10.37 8.41
N PHE A 75 5.51 -11.44 7.64
CA PHE A 75 4.31 -12.00 7.03
C PHE A 75 3.71 -13.17 7.82
N ALA A 76 4.18 -13.43 9.05
CA ALA A 76 3.78 -14.60 9.83
C ALA A 76 2.25 -14.73 9.95
N ASN A 77 1.55 -13.61 10.12
CA ASN A 77 0.09 -13.51 10.24
C ASN A 77 -0.55 -12.70 9.10
N ALA A 78 0.13 -12.54 7.97
CA ALA A 78 -0.39 -11.73 6.86
C ALA A 78 -1.62 -12.37 6.20
N PHE A 79 -2.52 -11.53 5.71
CA PHE A 79 -3.57 -11.93 4.76
C PHE A 79 -2.97 -12.72 3.59
N ARG A 80 -1.85 -12.24 3.05
CA ARG A 80 -1.08 -12.96 2.03
C ARG A 80 0.40 -12.90 2.35
N LYS A 81 0.99 -14.09 2.50
CA LYS A 81 2.40 -14.25 2.93
C LYS A 81 3.42 -14.22 1.79
N SER A 82 2.96 -14.40 0.56
CA SER A 82 3.79 -14.42 -0.65
C SER A 82 3.03 -13.74 -1.79
N PRO A 83 3.73 -13.02 -2.68
CA PRO A 83 3.09 -12.45 -3.85
C PRO A 83 2.55 -13.55 -4.76
N LYS A 84 1.55 -13.23 -5.58
CA LYS A 84 1.01 -14.14 -6.59
C LYS A 84 1.92 -14.24 -7.83
N GLY A 85 2.94 -13.37 -7.92
CA GLY A 85 3.89 -13.26 -9.01
C GLY A 85 3.43 -12.26 -10.07
N GLY A 86 4.28 -11.90 -11.04
CA GLY A 86 3.91 -10.89 -12.04
C GLY A 86 5.07 -10.01 -12.47
N GLU A 87 4.78 -8.78 -12.90
CA GLU A 87 5.78 -7.72 -13.11
C GLU A 87 5.57 -6.61 -12.07
N GLY A 88 6.16 -6.75 -10.89
CA GLY A 88 5.95 -5.81 -9.77
C GLY A 88 5.06 -6.40 -8.69
N ASP A 89 5.48 -6.31 -7.43
CA ASP A 89 4.67 -6.71 -6.27
C ASP A 89 4.32 -5.49 -5.41
N PHE A 90 3.11 -5.49 -4.83
CA PHE A 90 2.61 -4.43 -3.94
C PHE A 90 2.24 -4.97 -2.56
N GLY A 91 2.38 -4.15 -1.53
CA GLY A 91 1.87 -4.48 -0.21
C GLY A 91 1.91 -3.36 0.81
N VAL A 92 1.46 -3.66 2.03
CA VAL A 92 1.26 -2.71 3.13
C VAL A 92 2.00 -3.14 4.39
N VAL A 93 2.78 -2.23 4.97
CA VAL A 93 3.61 -2.47 6.16
C VAL A 93 3.08 -1.65 7.32
N LYS A 94 3.12 -2.20 8.53
CA LYS A 94 3.02 -1.47 9.78
C LYS A 94 4.34 -1.56 10.55
N ILE A 95 4.91 -0.42 10.91
CA ILE A 95 6.15 -0.25 11.67
C ILE A 95 5.81 0.32 13.05
N SER A 96 6.50 -0.14 14.10
CA SER A 96 6.33 0.35 15.45
C SER A 96 6.62 1.86 15.56
N ALA A 97 6.01 2.52 16.54
CA ALA A 97 6.17 3.96 16.76
C ALA A 97 7.63 4.41 17.01
N ASP A 98 8.46 3.51 17.55
CA ASP A 98 9.90 3.74 17.73
C ASP A 98 10.73 3.43 16.47
N GLY A 99 10.09 2.88 15.44
CA GLY A 99 10.73 2.54 14.17
C GLY A 99 11.59 1.30 14.15
N ARG A 100 11.68 0.59 15.28
CA ARG A 100 12.67 -0.47 15.47
C ARG A 100 12.19 -1.82 14.99
N ARG A 101 10.89 -1.97 14.70
CA ARG A 101 10.28 -3.25 14.38
C ARG A 101 9.19 -3.10 13.33
N CYS A 102 9.22 -3.98 12.31
CA CYS A 102 8.05 -4.26 11.53
C CYS A 102 7.06 -5.07 12.38
N ILE A 103 5.86 -4.52 12.58
CA ILE A 103 4.78 -5.18 13.33
C ILE A 103 4.16 -6.27 12.47
N TRP A 104 3.79 -5.93 11.24
CA TRP A 104 3.27 -6.85 10.24
C TRP A 104 3.47 -6.27 8.84
N ALA A 105 3.45 -7.16 7.85
CA ALA A 105 3.45 -6.85 6.43
C ALA A 105 2.48 -7.80 5.72
N THR A 106 1.73 -7.34 4.72
CA THR A 106 0.98 -8.23 3.82
C THR A 106 1.15 -7.86 2.35
N TYR A 107 1.14 -8.88 1.48
CA TYR A 107 1.04 -8.69 0.04
C TYR A 107 -0.40 -8.40 -0.39
N LEU A 108 -0.56 -7.52 -1.37
CA LEU A 108 -1.83 -7.26 -2.07
C LEU A 108 -1.52 -7.21 -3.57
N THR A 109 -1.41 -8.40 -4.18
CA THR A 109 -0.96 -8.56 -5.57
C THR A 109 -1.91 -9.49 -6.34
N GLY A 110 -1.92 -9.32 -7.65
CA GLY A 110 -2.47 -10.24 -8.63
C GLY A 110 -1.34 -10.92 -9.40
N SER A 111 -1.65 -11.52 -10.54
CA SER A 111 -0.72 -12.28 -11.39
C SER A 111 -0.03 -11.45 -12.48
N GLY A 112 -0.48 -10.22 -12.67
CA GLY A 112 0.00 -9.25 -13.66
C GLY A 112 0.94 -8.22 -13.07
N LYS A 113 0.84 -6.96 -13.50
CA LYS A 113 1.68 -5.87 -13.02
C LYS A 113 0.95 -5.05 -11.98
N GLU A 114 1.49 -5.02 -10.76
CA GLU A 114 1.14 -4.01 -9.76
C GLU A 114 2.14 -2.88 -9.81
N THR A 115 1.73 -1.70 -9.36
CA THR A 115 2.59 -0.52 -9.37
C THR A 115 2.82 0.03 -7.97
N GLY A 116 3.92 0.77 -7.81
CA GLY A 116 4.22 1.48 -6.57
C GLY A 116 3.48 2.80 -6.41
N ALA A 117 2.54 3.13 -7.28
CA ALA A 117 1.71 4.32 -7.17
C ALA A 117 0.50 4.04 -6.26
N GLY A 118 0.78 3.73 -4.99
CA GLY A 118 -0.25 3.46 -3.99
C GLY A 118 -0.32 4.52 -2.88
N SER A 119 -1.42 4.49 -2.15
CA SER A 119 -1.66 5.32 -0.96
C SER A 119 -2.11 4.45 0.22
N VAL A 120 -1.85 4.89 1.46
CA VAL A 120 -2.31 4.21 2.68
C VAL A 120 -2.89 5.17 3.71
N ARG A 121 -4.03 4.81 4.30
CA ARG A 121 -4.68 5.55 5.38
C ARG A 121 -5.20 4.57 6.43
N VAL A 122 -5.25 5.00 7.68
CA VAL A 122 -5.72 4.17 8.80
C VAL A 122 -6.91 4.86 9.44
N ALA A 123 -7.99 4.10 9.63
CA ALA A 123 -9.20 4.57 10.28
C ALA A 123 -9.06 4.52 11.83
N SER A 124 -10.00 5.15 12.52
CA SER A 124 -10.03 5.22 14.00
C SER A 124 -10.18 3.84 14.68
N ASP A 125 -10.75 2.86 13.98
CA ASP A 125 -10.84 1.46 14.41
C ASP A 125 -9.54 0.65 14.14
N GLY A 126 -8.53 1.30 13.57
CA GLY A 126 -7.25 0.70 13.19
C GLY A 126 -7.28 -0.04 11.86
N SER A 127 -8.42 -0.14 11.18
CA SER A 127 -8.48 -0.76 9.85
C SER A 127 -7.68 0.05 8.84
N VAL A 128 -7.03 -0.64 7.92
CA VAL A 128 -6.06 -0.05 7.00
C VAL A 128 -6.65 -0.03 5.60
N TYR A 129 -6.80 1.17 5.03
CA TYR A 129 -7.19 1.33 3.65
C TYR A 129 -5.96 1.58 2.80
N THR A 130 -5.93 0.95 1.65
CA THR A 130 -4.88 1.14 0.66
C THR A 130 -5.48 1.15 -0.73
N GLU A 131 -4.80 1.86 -1.62
CA GLU A 131 -5.09 1.80 -3.04
C GLU A 131 -3.80 1.67 -3.85
N THR A 132 -3.93 1.15 -5.06
CA THR A 132 -2.93 1.19 -6.14
C THR A 132 -3.67 1.10 -7.48
N TRP A 133 -2.95 1.06 -8.59
CA TRP A 133 -3.48 0.59 -9.86
C TRP A 133 -2.72 -0.64 -10.35
N THR A 134 -3.41 -1.47 -11.10
CA THR A 134 -3.00 -2.84 -11.45
C THR A 134 -3.43 -3.18 -12.87
N PHE A 135 -2.62 -4.03 -13.53
CA PHE A 135 -2.98 -4.72 -14.77
C PHE A 135 -3.45 -6.17 -14.52
N SER A 136 -3.58 -6.54 -13.25
CA SER A 136 -4.00 -7.89 -12.85
C SER A 136 -5.51 -8.00 -12.87
N ASN A 137 -6.01 -9.08 -13.49
CA ASN A 137 -7.43 -9.42 -13.48
C ASN A 137 -7.86 -10.28 -12.29
N ASP A 138 -6.95 -10.55 -11.36
CA ASP A 138 -7.09 -11.53 -10.30
C ASP A 138 -6.56 -11.06 -8.95
N MET A 139 -6.59 -9.74 -8.72
CA MET A 139 -6.49 -9.13 -7.40
C MET A 139 -7.54 -9.72 -6.43
N PRO A 140 -7.25 -9.75 -5.12
CA PRO A 140 -8.20 -10.21 -4.12
C PRO A 140 -9.47 -9.33 -4.09
N THR A 141 -10.65 -9.88 -4.38
CA THR A 141 -11.92 -9.14 -4.27
C THR A 141 -12.85 -9.79 -3.26
N THR A 142 -13.74 -9.00 -2.67
CA THR A 142 -14.72 -9.50 -1.68
C THR A 142 -16.11 -9.64 -2.30
N GLU A 143 -16.96 -10.46 -1.68
CA GLU A 143 -18.38 -10.49 -2.00
C GLU A 143 -19.01 -9.11 -1.71
N GLY A 144 -19.89 -8.63 -2.59
CA GLY A 144 -20.48 -7.29 -2.47
C GLY A 144 -19.53 -6.13 -2.78
N ALA A 145 -18.33 -6.40 -3.31
CA ALA A 145 -17.46 -5.35 -3.85
C ALA A 145 -18.14 -4.56 -4.97
N TYR A 146 -17.73 -3.30 -5.16
CA TYR A 146 -18.27 -2.43 -6.20
C TYR A 146 -18.05 -3.04 -7.60
N ASP A 147 -16.82 -3.48 -7.85
CA ASP A 147 -16.46 -4.25 -9.03
C ASP A 147 -15.46 -5.35 -8.65
N ARG A 148 -15.69 -6.54 -9.21
CA ARG A 148 -14.86 -7.73 -9.01
C ARG A 148 -14.09 -8.11 -10.27
N THR A 149 -14.26 -7.38 -11.36
CA THR A 149 -13.60 -7.60 -12.64
C THR A 149 -12.66 -6.45 -12.99
N HIS A 150 -11.60 -6.78 -13.72
CA HIS A 150 -10.69 -5.83 -14.34
C HIS A 150 -11.19 -5.54 -15.76
N ASN A 151 -11.44 -4.28 -16.07
CA ASN A 151 -12.31 -3.89 -17.19
C ASN A 151 -11.56 -3.38 -18.43
N GLY A 152 -10.26 -3.17 -18.35
CA GLY A 152 -9.52 -2.53 -19.43
C GLY A 152 -8.03 -2.80 -19.40
N GLY A 153 -7.27 -1.72 -19.55
CA GLY A 153 -5.82 -1.71 -19.48
C GLY A 153 -5.34 -1.81 -18.03
N ALA A 154 -5.42 -0.72 -17.28
CA ALA A 154 -5.10 -0.70 -15.86
C ALA A 154 -6.30 -0.16 -15.09
N ASP A 155 -6.65 -0.80 -13.99
CA ASP A 155 -7.72 -0.34 -13.10
C ASP A 155 -7.15 0.05 -11.75
N TYR A 156 -7.81 0.97 -11.05
CA TYR A 156 -7.56 1.14 -9.61
C TYR A 156 -7.98 -0.12 -8.87
N TYR A 157 -7.23 -0.45 -7.83
CA TYR A 157 -7.60 -1.44 -6.85
C TYR A 157 -7.62 -0.78 -5.47
N VAL A 158 -8.75 -0.89 -4.78
CA VAL A 158 -8.95 -0.35 -3.43
C VAL A 158 -9.21 -1.50 -2.47
N ALA A 159 -8.51 -1.51 -1.35
CA ALA A 159 -8.63 -2.53 -0.33
C ALA A 159 -8.73 -1.95 1.08
N ARG A 160 -9.42 -2.68 1.95
CA ARG A 160 -9.45 -2.47 3.40
C ARG A 160 -8.99 -3.75 4.09
N LEU A 161 -8.02 -3.63 4.99
CA LEU A 161 -7.46 -4.71 5.79
C LEU A 161 -7.87 -4.55 7.26
N THR A 162 -7.85 -5.65 8.00
CA THR A 162 -7.88 -5.61 9.47
C THR A 162 -6.66 -4.88 10.03
N SER A 163 -6.75 -4.41 11.28
CA SER A 163 -5.70 -3.63 11.95
C SER A 163 -4.39 -4.39 12.18
N ASP A 164 -4.44 -5.72 12.15
CA ASP A 164 -3.30 -6.64 12.22
C ASP A 164 -2.83 -7.12 10.83
N GLY A 165 -3.46 -6.65 9.75
CA GLY A 165 -3.12 -7.01 8.36
C GLY A 165 -3.40 -8.48 8.00
N SER A 166 -4.15 -9.20 8.82
CA SER A 166 -4.38 -10.65 8.66
C SER A 166 -5.54 -11.01 7.75
N GLU A 167 -6.48 -10.09 7.51
CA GLU A 167 -7.66 -10.33 6.67
C GLU A 167 -7.96 -9.15 5.75
N LEU A 168 -8.53 -9.47 4.58
CA LEU A 168 -9.11 -8.50 3.65
C LEU A 168 -10.59 -8.32 4.00
N ILE A 169 -10.95 -7.13 4.50
CA ILE A 169 -12.32 -6.75 4.83
C ILE A 169 -13.10 -6.39 3.56
N PHE A 170 -12.47 -5.67 2.65
CA PHE A 170 -13.05 -5.20 1.39
C PHE A 170 -11.98 -5.12 0.32
N GLY A 171 -12.30 -5.50 -0.92
CA GLY A 171 -11.41 -5.36 -2.07
C GLY A 171 -12.21 -5.22 -3.36
N THR A 172 -11.93 -4.18 -4.14
CA THR A 172 -12.66 -3.83 -5.37
C THR A 172 -11.74 -3.28 -6.44
N TYR A 173 -12.11 -3.47 -7.70
CA TYR A 173 -11.61 -2.66 -8.81
C TYR A 173 -12.42 -1.37 -8.96
N ILE A 174 -11.81 -0.36 -9.56
CA ILE A 174 -12.46 0.86 -10.05
C ILE A 174 -11.78 1.24 -11.38
N GLY A 175 -12.46 1.03 -12.50
CA GLY A 175 -11.89 1.28 -13.83
C GLY A 175 -12.88 0.98 -14.95
N GLY A 176 -12.58 1.50 -16.14
CA GLY A 176 -13.36 1.34 -17.37
C GLY A 176 -12.60 0.51 -18.40
N SER A 177 -12.91 0.70 -19.68
CA SER A 177 -12.17 0.03 -20.76
C SER A 177 -10.76 0.60 -21.01
N GLY A 178 -10.41 1.69 -20.33
CA GLY A 178 -9.19 2.47 -20.50
C GLY A 178 -8.02 2.06 -19.59
N GLU A 179 -7.08 2.99 -19.42
CA GLU A 179 -5.98 2.88 -18.44
C GLU A 179 -6.17 3.93 -17.35
N GLU A 180 -6.73 3.51 -16.23
CA GLU A 180 -6.89 4.30 -15.02
C GLU A 180 -5.59 4.32 -14.20
N ILE A 181 -4.73 5.30 -14.50
CA ILE A 181 -3.43 5.48 -13.83
C ILE A 181 -3.35 6.80 -13.05
N HIS A 182 -2.63 6.77 -11.92
CA HIS A 182 -2.30 7.97 -11.14
C HIS A 182 -0.90 7.89 -10.52
N SER A 183 -0.54 8.96 -9.81
CA SER A 183 0.59 8.93 -8.90
C SER A 183 0.17 8.44 -7.51
N THR A 184 0.28 9.24 -6.46
CA THR A 184 0.08 8.82 -5.08
C THR A 184 -0.69 9.93 -4.37
N HIS A 185 -1.22 9.63 -3.19
CA HIS A 185 -2.00 10.52 -2.33
C HIS A 185 -3.44 10.77 -2.82
N ASN A 186 -4.11 9.72 -3.29
CA ASN A 186 -5.48 9.79 -3.81
C ASN A 186 -6.53 9.19 -2.87
N LEU A 187 -6.16 8.92 -1.61
CA LEU A 187 -6.99 8.31 -0.58
C LEU A 187 -7.11 9.21 0.67
N ALA A 188 -8.33 9.40 1.16
CA ALA A 188 -8.64 10.04 2.43
C ALA A 188 -9.65 9.20 3.22
N ILE A 189 -9.66 9.35 4.55
CA ILE A 189 -10.60 8.69 5.46
C ILE A 189 -11.18 9.76 6.40
N ASP A 190 -12.48 9.68 6.69
CA ASP A 190 -13.13 10.52 7.71
C ASP A 190 -13.16 9.86 9.11
N GLU A 191 -13.64 10.58 10.12
CA GLU A 191 -13.70 10.06 11.50
C GLU A 191 -14.66 8.87 11.67
N LEU A 192 -15.61 8.71 10.75
CA LEU A 192 -16.57 7.60 10.73
C LEU A 192 -16.00 6.35 10.02
N GLY A 193 -14.79 6.44 9.46
CA GLY A 193 -14.14 5.35 8.74
C GLY A 193 -14.57 5.20 7.29
N ASN A 194 -15.23 6.21 6.70
CA ASN A 194 -15.55 6.23 5.28
C ASN A 194 -14.30 6.58 4.47
N ALA A 195 -14.05 5.83 3.40
CA ALA A 195 -12.94 6.08 2.49
C ALA A 195 -13.39 6.90 1.27
N TYR A 196 -12.58 7.89 0.90
CA TYR A 196 -12.77 8.75 -0.26
C TYR A 196 -11.58 8.58 -1.19
N VAL A 197 -11.84 8.16 -2.42
CA VAL A 197 -10.81 7.93 -3.44
C VAL A 197 -11.08 8.83 -4.63
N SER A 198 -10.07 9.58 -5.06
CA SER A 198 -10.13 10.31 -6.33
C SER A 198 -9.52 9.45 -7.43
N VAL A 199 -10.28 9.21 -8.51
CA VAL A 199 -9.81 8.42 -9.65
C VAL A 199 -9.76 9.27 -10.92
N TRP A 200 -8.81 8.96 -11.81
CA TRP A 200 -8.76 9.52 -13.15
C TRP A 200 -9.15 8.45 -14.16
N THR A 201 -10.23 8.68 -14.91
CA THR A 201 -10.64 7.81 -16.02
C THR A 201 -10.39 8.53 -17.35
N PRO A 202 -9.47 8.03 -18.20
CA PRO A 202 -9.46 8.44 -19.59
C PRO A 202 -10.69 7.83 -20.28
N TYR A 203 -11.23 8.53 -21.28
CA TYR A 203 -12.42 8.12 -22.06
C TYR A 203 -13.77 8.43 -21.37
N GLY A 204 -14.79 8.67 -22.20
CA GLY A 204 -16.12 9.13 -21.77
C GLY A 204 -16.95 8.11 -20.98
N GLU A 205 -16.29 7.13 -20.38
CA GLU A 205 -16.83 6.16 -19.46
C GLU A 205 -16.62 6.69 -18.04
N THR A 206 -17.67 6.74 -17.24
CA THR A 206 -17.49 7.02 -15.83
C THR A 206 -17.09 5.72 -15.13
N ALA A 207 -15.96 5.71 -14.41
CA ALA A 207 -15.57 4.62 -13.48
C ALA A 207 -16.70 4.17 -12.54
N PHE A 208 -17.71 5.04 -12.37
CA PHE A 208 -18.86 4.87 -11.49
C PHE A 208 -20.17 4.44 -12.19
N ALA A 209 -20.19 4.26 -13.52
CA ALA A 209 -21.39 3.81 -14.23
C ALA A 209 -21.42 2.29 -14.36
N HIS A 210 -21.83 1.63 -13.27
CA HIS A 210 -22.59 0.39 -13.46
C HIS A 210 -24.01 0.78 -13.90
N PRO A 211 -24.55 0.24 -15.02
CA PRO A 211 -25.82 0.70 -15.63
C PRO A 211 -27.08 0.33 -14.83
N THR A 212 -26.98 -0.09 -13.57
CA THR A 212 -28.11 -0.59 -12.76
C THR A 212 -28.59 0.37 -11.69
N TRP A 213 -28.24 1.66 -11.76
CA TRP A 213 -28.68 2.68 -10.80
C TRP A 213 -29.31 3.93 -11.46
N LEU A 214 -30.02 3.74 -12.57
CA LEU A 214 -31.02 4.68 -13.11
C LEU A 214 -32.38 3.99 -13.25
#